data_AF-A0A972PCU4-F1
#
_entry.id   AF-A0A972PCU4-F1
#
_cell.length_a   1.000
_cell.length_b   1.000
_cell.length_c   1.000
_cell.angle_alpha   90.00
_cell.angle_beta   90.00
_cell.angle_gamma   90.00
#
_symmetry.space_group_name_H-M   'P 1'
#
loop_
_entity.id
_entity.type
_entity.pdbx_description
1 polymer ?
#
loop_
_entity_poly.entity_id
_entity_poly.type
_entity_poly.pdbx_seq_one_letter_code
_entity_poly.pdbx_strand_id
1 'polypeptide(L)'
;MAVKKVILLVIDGMDTVNFTMADTPVMSGIHGRTAVGVAHTEIIGAGAALTPIAHAMMGTGSPDVVALRPGLENPGKCYNYYGEVVETVGDVARAAGLATAAVGKNEAAVVLGGTEGLTFCRLEMEGVNASDDVLLVQEILGILDRMDEGILVATYGGVDLAGHRKNVSGLIEAVERADRMVGCILEGVDPAETLVIIAADHGTNPLTGRHNTSPTPLCLISCEISGRVNLGVVHNLEIAATIAGALGLRLPARAVGRDLGSLARRVACGDAVELNYQEELNRQLAEFYRRQPRRHELVQRPLRSQ
;
A
#
# COMPACT_ATOMS: atom_id res chain seq x y z
N MET A 1 -23.80 -5.25 -1.46
CA MET A 1 -23.35 -5.23 -0.04
C MET A 1 -22.16 -4.29 0.01
N ALA A 2 -21.95 -3.60 1.13
CA ALA A 2 -20.82 -2.67 1.27
C ALA A 2 -19.59 -3.44 1.77
N VAL A 3 -18.41 -3.04 1.30
CA VAL A 3 -17.13 -3.55 1.82
C VAL A 3 -17.01 -3.22 3.30
N LYS A 4 -16.71 -4.22 4.12
CA LYS A 4 -16.50 -4.13 5.56
C LYS A 4 -15.02 -4.19 5.95
N LYS A 5 -14.25 -4.98 5.20
CA LYS A 5 -12.83 -5.23 5.46
C LYS A 5 -12.00 -4.86 4.25
N VAL A 6 -10.86 -4.23 4.50
CA VAL A 6 -9.85 -4.00 3.46
C VAL A 6 -8.56 -4.69 3.87
N ILE A 7 -7.99 -5.45 2.93
CA ILE A 7 -6.66 -6.05 3.06
C ILE A 7 -5.75 -5.33 2.07
N LEU A 8 -4.70 -4.69 2.57
CA LEU A 8 -3.57 -4.24 1.77
C LEU A 8 -2.40 -5.19 1.98
N LEU A 9 -2.12 -6.02 0.98
CA LEU A 9 -0.96 -6.89 0.94
C LEU A 9 0.15 -6.22 0.11
N VAL A 10 1.23 -5.83 0.78
CA VAL A 10 2.43 -5.26 0.15
C VAL A 10 3.50 -6.34 0.02
N ILE A 11 3.92 -6.61 -1.22
CA ILE A 11 5.01 -7.54 -1.52
C ILE A 11 6.27 -6.71 -1.72
N ASP A 12 7.06 -6.55 -0.66
CA ASP A 12 8.20 -5.65 -0.61
C ASP A 12 9.31 -6.10 -1.57
N GLY A 13 9.73 -5.20 -2.47
CA GLY A 13 10.78 -5.44 -3.46
C GLY A 13 10.33 -6.13 -4.75
N MET A 14 9.03 -6.36 -4.96
CA MET A 14 8.50 -7.00 -6.17
C MET A 14 8.16 -5.98 -7.26
N ASP A 15 8.95 -5.94 -8.33
CA ASP A 15 8.65 -5.15 -9.53
C ASP A 15 8.07 -6.02 -10.65
N THR A 16 7.60 -5.40 -11.73
CA THR A 16 7.07 -6.14 -12.89
C THR A 16 8.10 -7.05 -13.56
N VAL A 17 9.41 -6.77 -13.43
CA VAL A 17 10.45 -7.60 -14.04
C VAL A 17 10.55 -8.91 -13.28
N ASN A 18 10.77 -8.84 -11.97
CA ASN A 18 10.92 -10.05 -11.17
C ASN A 18 9.61 -10.85 -11.04
N PHE A 19 8.45 -10.17 -11.11
CA PHE A 19 7.16 -10.84 -11.23
C PHE A 19 7.08 -11.73 -12.48
N THR A 20 7.55 -11.24 -13.65
CA THR A 20 7.54 -12.04 -14.90
C THR A 20 8.57 -13.16 -14.94
N MET A 21 9.52 -13.20 -14.01
CA MET A 21 10.53 -14.26 -13.93
C MET A 21 10.04 -15.50 -13.17
N ALA A 22 8.95 -15.37 -12.40
CA ALA A 22 8.44 -16.40 -11.50
C ALA A 22 7.19 -17.07 -12.05
N ASP A 23 6.97 -18.35 -11.68
CA ASP A 23 5.71 -19.04 -11.97
C ASP A 23 4.64 -18.62 -10.97
N THR A 24 3.74 -17.73 -11.40
CA THR A 24 2.72 -17.09 -10.54
C THR A 24 1.30 -17.37 -11.04
N PRO A 25 0.87 -18.66 -11.05
CA PRO A 25 -0.41 -19.03 -11.64
C PRO A 25 -1.61 -18.44 -10.90
N VAL A 26 -1.51 -18.15 -9.60
CA VAL A 26 -2.60 -17.48 -8.87
C VAL A 26 -2.70 -16.03 -9.32
N MET A 27 -1.65 -15.24 -9.13
CA MET A 27 -1.65 -13.80 -9.45
C MET A 27 -1.86 -13.53 -10.93
N SER A 28 -1.28 -14.35 -11.81
CA SER A 28 -1.56 -14.31 -13.26
C SER A 28 -2.95 -14.83 -13.60
N GLY A 29 -3.49 -15.72 -12.77
CA GLY A 29 -4.81 -16.36 -12.86
C GLY A 29 -5.98 -15.55 -12.30
N ILE A 30 -5.72 -14.37 -11.72
CA ILE A 30 -6.74 -13.50 -11.12
C ILE A 30 -7.56 -12.83 -12.25
N HIS A 31 -8.66 -13.48 -12.62
CA HIS A 31 -9.60 -13.04 -13.66
C HIS A 31 -11.03 -12.88 -13.11
N GLY A 32 -11.82 -12.00 -13.72
CA GLY A 32 -13.30 -12.02 -13.60
C GLY A 32 -13.93 -11.17 -12.50
N ARG A 33 -13.16 -10.70 -11.52
CA ARG A 33 -13.58 -9.72 -10.48
C ARG A 33 -12.46 -8.76 -10.06
N THR A 34 -11.70 -8.31 -11.05
CA THR A 34 -10.33 -7.84 -10.83
C THR A 34 -10.09 -6.55 -11.60
N ALA A 35 -9.46 -5.58 -10.95
CA ALA A 35 -8.98 -4.38 -11.62
C ALA A 35 -7.45 -4.33 -11.47
N VAL A 36 -6.76 -4.27 -12.60
CA VAL A 36 -5.30 -4.36 -12.65
C VAL A 36 -4.74 -3.06 -13.21
N GLY A 37 -3.76 -2.51 -12.51
CA GLY A 37 -2.96 -1.38 -12.97
C GLY A 37 -1.47 -1.69 -12.81
N VAL A 38 -0.65 -0.95 -13.54
CA VAL A 38 0.80 -0.91 -13.30
C VAL A 38 1.08 0.37 -12.51
N ALA A 39 1.50 0.22 -11.26
CA ALA A 39 1.86 1.35 -10.43
C ALA A 39 3.22 1.89 -10.87
N HIS A 40 3.25 3.17 -11.21
CA HIS A 40 4.49 3.86 -11.49
C HIS A 40 5.15 4.28 -10.17
N THR A 41 6.38 3.84 -9.94
CA THR A 41 7.25 4.28 -8.85
C THR A 41 8.04 5.52 -9.29
N GLU A 42 7.32 6.53 -9.78
CA GLU A 42 7.89 7.82 -10.17
C GLU A 42 8.36 8.59 -8.92
N ILE A 43 9.37 9.46 -9.06
CA ILE A 43 9.82 10.32 -7.95
C ILE A 43 8.83 11.46 -7.77
N ILE A 44 7.67 11.15 -7.20
CA ILE A 44 6.71 12.15 -6.69
C ILE A 44 7.00 12.25 -5.19
N GLY A 45 7.92 13.15 -4.84
CA GLY A 45 8.39 13.31 -3.46
C GLY A 45 9.71 12.59 -3.16
N ALA A 46 10.10 12.59 -1.88
CA ALA A 46 11.40 12.13 -1.41
C ALA A 46 11.46 10.59 -1.41
N GLY A 47 12.00 9.99 -2.47
CA GLY A 47 12.48 8.60 -2.42
C GLY A 47 11.37 7.54 -2.40
N ALA A 48 10.55 7.48 -3.44
CA ALA A 48 9.53 6.44 -3.64
C ALA A 48 10.07 4.99 -3.57
N ALA A 49 11.38 4.80 -3.73
CA ALA A 49 12.04 3.50 -3.57
C ALA A 49 12.49 3.21 -2.12
N LEU A 50 12.23 4.09 -1.15
CA LEU A 50 12.53 3.83 0.28
C LEU A 50 11.28 3.27 0.97
N THR A 51 11.37 2.03 1.44
CA THR A 51 10.26 1.25 2.02
C THR A 51 9.36 2.07 2.97
N PRO A 52 9.88 2.77 4.00
CA PRO A 52 9.01 3.50 4.93
C PRO A 52 8.28 4.68 4.28
N ILE A 53 8.93 5.37 3.32
CA ILE A 53 8.33 6.52 2.65
C ILE A 53 7.28 6.05 1.65
N ALA A 54 7.55 4.97 0.91
CA ALA A 54 6.57 4.37 0.02
C ALA A 54 5.30 3.93 0.79
N HIS A 55 5.44 3.27 1.94
CA HIS A 55 4.32 2.93 2.81
C HIS A 55 3.59 4.17 3.36
N ALA A 56 4.33 5.23 3.70
CA ALA A 56 3.72 6.50 4.11
C ALA A 56 2.91 7.13 2.98
N MET A 57 3.37 7.07 1.72
CA MET A 57 2.60 7.53 0.57
C MET A 57 1.32 6.70 0.39
N MET A 58 1.41 5.37 0.53
CA MET A 58 0.23 4.48 0.46
C MET A 58 -0.81 4.79 1.54
N GLY A 59 -0.37 5.10 2.77
CA GLY A 59 -1.25 5.38 3.90
C GLY A 59 -1.84 6.79 3.90
N THR A 60 -1.07 7.79 3.48
CA THR A 60 -1.49 9.20 3.55
C THR A 60 -2.09 9.72 2.24
N GLY A 61 -1.74 9.11 1.11
CA GLY A 61 -1.97 9.66 -0.22
C GLY A 61 -1.25 10.99 -0.47
N SER A 62 -0.27 11.34 0.37
CA SER A 62 0.39 12.65 0.34
C SER A 62 1.70 12.60 -0.45
N PRO A 63 1.97 13.58 -1.33
CA PRO A 63 3.20 13.62 -2.15
C PRO A 63 4.42 14.15 -1.40
N ASP A 64 4.25 14.74 -0.22
CA ASP A 64 5.30 15.40 0.54
C ASP A 64 5.47 14.83 1.96
N VAL A 65 5.46 13.50 2.04
CA VAL A 65 5.53 12.73 3.28
C VAL A 65 6.89 12.04 3.45
N VAL A 66 7.31 11.91 4.70
CA VAL A 66 8.41 11.06 5.15
C VAL A 66 7.94 10.19 6.31
N ALA A 67 8.54 9.02 6.44
CA ALA A 67 8.40 8.18 7.62
C ALA A 67 9.71 7.42 7.85
N LEU A 68 9.85 6.90 9.07
CA LEU A 68 10.95 6.02 9.45
C LEU A 68 10.38 4.67 9.82
N ARG A 69 11.17 3.60 9.60
CA ARG A 69 10.80 2.25 10.01
C ARG A 69 10.41 2.25 11.50
N PRO A 70 9.25 1.67 11.87
CA PRO A 70 8.91 1.48 13.27
C PRO A 70 9.91 0.60 14.01
N GLY A 71 10.15 0.92 15.28
CA GLY A 71 11.04 0.19 16.16
C GLY A 71 10.83 0.61 17.61
N LEU A 72 11.80 0.33 18.48
CA LEU A 72 11.68 0.61 19.93
C LEU A 72 11.55 2.10 20.25
N GLU A 73 12.24 2.96 19.49
CA GLU A 73 12.33 4.41 19.78
C GLU A 73 11.43 5.27 18.90
N ASN A 74 10.82 4.68 17.86
CA ASN A 74 10.01 5.39 16.89
C ASN A 74 8.81 4.53 16.47
N PRO A 75 7.57 5.03 16.61
CA PRO A 75 6.37 4.28 16.22
C PRO A 75 6.15 4.24 14.69
N GLY A 76 6.94 4.97 13.91
CA GLY A 76 6.80 5.09 12.45
C GLY A 76 5.65 5.98 12.01
N LYS A 77 5.43 7.08 12.73
CA LYS A 77 4.50 8.13 12.30
C LYS A 77 4.96 8.79 11.00
N CYS A 78 3.97 9.25 10.24
CA CYS A 78 4.17 10.00 9.01
C CYS A 78 4.31 11.49 9.31
N TYR A 79 5.27 12.16 8.67
CA TYR A 79 5.49 13.60 8.79
C TYR A 79 5.59 14.24 7.42
N ASN A 80 5.15 15.49 7.28
CA ASN A 80 5.41 16.24 6.07
C ASN A 80 6.83 16.83 6.08
N TYR A 81 7.24 17.45 4.98
CA TYR A 81 8.55 18.11 4.90
C TYR A 81 8.75 19.30 5.86
N TYR A 82 7.71 19.68 6.62
CA TYR A 82 7.75 20.73 7.63
C TYR A 82 7.78 20.17 9.07
N GLY A 83 7.83 18.83 9.22
CA GLY A 83 7.87 18.16 10.52
C GLY A 83 6.50 18.05 11.20
N GLU A 84 5.41 18.33 10.49
CA GLU A 84 4.06 18.18 11.03
C GLU A 84 3.55 16.76 10.77
N VAL A 85 2.82 16.19 11.72
CA VAL A 85 2.22 14.85 11.57
C VAL A 85 1.23 14.85 10.41
N VAL A 86 1.32 13.83 9.56
CA VAL A 86 0.41 13.62 8.43
C VAL A 86 -0.54 12.48 8.75
N GLU A 87 -1.82 12.78 8.66
CA GLU A 87 -2.91 11.81 8.84
C GLU A 87 -2.87 10.73 7.77
N THR A 88 -3.03 9.47 8.20
CA THR A 88 -3.16 8.29 7.35
C THR A 88 -4.60 7.82 7.25
N VAL A 89 -4.89 6.93 6.29
CA VAL A 89 -6.17 6.22 6.20
C VAL A 89 -6.44 5.36 7.45
N GLY A 90 -5.40 4.88 8.13
CA GLY A 90 -5.54 4.22 9.42
C GLY A 90 -6.05 5.16 10.51
N ASP A 91 -5.52 6.39 10.58
CA ASP A 91 -6.01 7.40 11.53
C ASP A 91 -7.49 7.72 11.30
N VAL A 92 -7.87 7.88 10.03
CA VAL A 92 -9.27 8.11 9.64
C VAL A 92 -10.15 6.92 10.04
N ALA A 93 -9.70 5.69 9.79
CA ALA A 93 -10.45 4.48 10.12
C ALA A 93 -10.68 4.36 11.64
N ARG A 94 -9.64 4.57 12.46
CA ARG A 94 -9.77 4.56 13.92
C ARG A 94 -10.69 5.66 14.43
N ALA A 95 -10.62 6.86 13.85
CA ALA A 95 -11.53 7.95 14.20
C ALA A 95 -13.01 7.61 13.88
N ALA A 96 -13.25 6.72 12.92
CA ALA A 96 -14.57 6.17 12.60
C ALA A 96 -14.94 4.91 13.42
N GLY A 97 -14.09 4.47 14.36
CA GLY A 97 -14.32 3.30 15.20
C GLY A 97 -13.97 1.96 14.55
N LEU A 98 -13.28 1.96 13.40
CA LEU A 98 -12.87 0.74 12.71
C LEU A 98 -11.56 0.17 13.29
N ALA A 99 -11.42 -1.15 13.21
CA ALA A 99 -10.21 -1.84 13.62
C ALA A 99 -9.07 -1.59 12.62
N THR A 100 -7.83 -1.54 13.12
CA THR A 100 -6.63 -1.46 12.28
C THR A 100 -5.61 -2.51 12.70
N ALA A 101 -5.12 -3.29 11.75
CA ALA A 101 -4.23 -4.42 11.97
C ALA A 101 -2.97 -4.35 11.11
N ALA A 102 -1.79 -4.58 11.69
CA ALA A 102 -0.51 -4.62 10.97
C ALA A 102 0.19 -5.98 11.14
N VAL A 103 0.66 -6.57 10.03
CA VAL A 103 1.28 -7.90 9.99
C VAL A 103 2.55 -7.91 9.13
N GLY A 104 3.60 -8.61 9.54
CA GLY A 104 4.83 -8.80 8.74
C GLY A 104 5.88 -7.70 8.98
N LYS A 105 6.43 -7.10 7.92
CA LYS A 105 7.45 -6.04 8.09
C LYS A 105 6.89 -4.86 8.86
N ASN A 106 7.74 -4.21 9.66
CA ASN A 106 7.34 -3.10 10.51
C ASN A 106 6.63 -1.98 9.72
N GLU A 107 7.03 -1.74 8.47
CA GLU A 107 6.45 -0.72 7.60
C GLU A 107 4.95 -0.88 7.34
N ALA A 108 4.35 -2.06 7.56
CA ALA A 108 2.90 -2.24 7.54
C ALA A 108 2.17 -1.27 8.48
N ALA A 109 2.76 -0.97 9.64
CA ALA A 109 2.19 -0.02 10.60
C ALA A 109 2.23 1.43 10.11
N VAL A 110 3.17 1.80 9.23
CA VAL A 110 3.30 3.17 8.71
C VAL A 110 2.07 3.57 7.90
N VAL A 111 1.53 2.64 7.09
CA VAL A 111 0.28 2.86 6.33
C VAL A 111 -0.89 3.21 7.26
N LEU A 112 -0.84 2.70 8.50
CA LEU A 112 -1.88 2.82 9.50
C LEU A 112 -1.64 3.97 10.50
N GLY A 113 -0.59 4.79 10.32
CA GLY A 113 -0.29 5.92 11.21
C GLY A 113 0.74 5.61 12.30
N GLY A 114 1.39 4.44 12.22
CA GLY A 114 2.37 3.94 13.17
C GLY A 114 1.84 2.78 14.02
N THR A 115 2.68 2.30 14.94
CA THR A 115 2.36 1.15 15.80
C THR A 115 1.40 1.47 16.95
N GLU A 116 1.26 2.74 17.30
CA GLU A 116 0.38 3.20 18.37
C GLU A 116 -1.10 3.09 17.96
N GLY A 117 -1.92 2.48 18.83
CA GLY A 117 -3.38 2.42 18.63
C GLY A 117 -3.85 1.36 17.63
N LEU A 118 -2.96 0.48 17.15
CA LEU A 118 -3.36 -0.70 16.38
C LEU A 118 -4.21 -1.64 17.25
N THR A 119 -5.30 -2.15 16.68
CA THR A 119 -6.16 -3.17 17.31
C THR A 119 -5.44 -4.52 17.36
N PHE A 120 -4.71 -4.84 16.29
CA PHE A 120 -3.90 -6.06 16.18
C PHE A 120 -2.53 -5.71 15.59
N CYS A 121 -1.47 -6.26 16.18
CA CYS A 121 -0.11 -6.03 15.73
C CYS A 121 0.63 -7.37 15.80
N ARG A 122 1.26 -7.76 14.68
CA ARG A 122 2.13 -8.94 14.54
C ARG A 122 3.27 -8.61 13.58
N LEU A 123 4.26 -7.86 14.08
CA LEU A 123 5.33 -7.28 13.25
C LEU A 123 6.70 -7.93 13.52
N GLU A 124 7.69 -7.66 12.65
CA GLU A 124 9.08 -8.09 12.83
C GLU A 124 9.66 -7.68 14.19
N MET A 125 9.32 -6.48 14.66
CA MET A 125 9.71 -6.00 15.99
C MET A 125 9.12 -6.82 17.15
N GLU A 126 8.11 -7.64 16.90
CA GLU A 126 7.52 -8.60 17.84
C GLU A 126 8.01 -10.05 17.58
N GLY A 127 9.03 -10.22 16.73
CA GLY A 127 9.64 -11.50 16.43
C GLY A 127 9.01 -12.26 15.25
N VAL A 128 8.10 -11.64 14.49
CA VAL A 128 7.53 -12.25 13.28
C VAL A 128 8.60 -12.32 12.18
N ASN A 129 8.76 -13.48 11.54
CA ASN A 129 9.56 -13.57 10.32
C ASN A 129 8.73 -13.10 9.13
N ALA A 130 8.94 -11.87 8.66
CA ALA A 130 8.19 -11.32 7.53
C ALA A 130 8.50 -11.97 6.17
N SER A 131 9.46 -12.89 6.09
CA SER A 131 9.74 -13.70 4.90
C SER A 131 9.10 -15.10 4.94
N ASP A 132 8.35 -15.42 6.00
CA ASP A 132 7.64 -16.69 6.16
C ASP A 132 6.19 -16.53 5.69
N ASP A 133 5.92 -16.91 4.43
CA ASP A 133 4.62 -16.79 3.80
C ASP A 133 3.52 -17.57 4.54
N VAL A 134 3.85 -18.75 5.07
CA VAL A 134 2.89 -19.59 5.80
C VAL A 134 2.48 -18.93 7.12
N LEU A 135 3.46 -18.41 7.88
CA LEU A 135 3.19 -17.68 9.11
C LEU A 135 2.33 -16.44 8.82
N LEU A 136 2.66 -15.66 7.78
CA LEU A 136 1.88 -14.46 7.44
C LEU A 136 0.43 -14.82 7.07
N VAL A 137 0.18 -15.87 6.28
CA VAL A 137 -1.18 -16.32 5.98
C VAL A 137 -1.95 -16.65 7.26
N GLN A 138 -1.33 -17.39 8.18
CA GLN A 138 -1.97 -17.76 9.45
C GLN A 138 -2.34 -16.54 10.29
N GLU A 139 -1.43 -15.56 10.39
CA GLU A 139 -1.69 -14.32 11.13
C GLU A 139 -2.76 -13.45 10.48
N ILE A 140 -2.71 -13.30 9.14
CA ILE A 140 -3.66 -12.51 8.38
C ILE A 140 -5.07 -13.07 8.56
N LEU A 141 -5.28 -14.37 8.28
CA LEU A 141 -6.59 -15.00 8.37
C LEU A 141 -7.09 -15.07 9.83
N GLY A 142 -6.22 -15.41 10.78
CA GLY A 142 -6.57 -15.44 12.20
C GLY A 142 -6.96 -14.06 12.76
N ILE A 143 -6.41 -12.97 12.24
CA ILE A 143 -6.86 -11.61 12.58
C ILE A 143 -8.20 -11.31 11.90
N LEU A 144 -8.36 -11.64 10.62
CA LEU A 144 -9.60 -11.37 9.86
C LEU A 144 -10.82 -12.07 10.45
N ASP A 145 -10.65 -13.25 11.04
CA ASP A 145 -11.70 -13.99 11.75
C ASP A 145 -12.20 -13.27 13.01
N ARG A 146 -11.36 -12.41 13.62
CA ARG A 146 -11.68 -11.66 14.84
C ARG A 146 -11.99 -10.19 14.58
N MET A 147 -11.83 -9.74 13.34
CA MET A 147 -12.03 -8.36 12.93
C MET A 147 -13.34 -8.27 12.14
N ASP A 148 -14.35 -7.57 12.68
CA ASP A 148 -15.64 -7.41 12.00
C ASP A 148 -15.57 -6.41 10.85
N GLU A 149 -15.03 -5.21 11.11
CA GLU A 149 -14.88 -4.12 10.14
C GLU A 149 -13.54 -3.41 10.37
N GLY A 150 -12.79 -3.13 9.30
CA GLY A 150 -11.48 -2.50 9.45
C GLY A 150 -10.49 -2.65 8.29
N ILE A 151 -9.26 -2.23 8.57
CA ILE A 151 -8.14 -2.28 7.63
C ILE A 151 -7.06 -3.20 8.20
N LEU A 152 -6.67 -4.20 7.43
CA LEU A 152 -5.47 -5.01 7.67
C LEU A 152 -4.41 -4.67 6.63
N VAL A 153 -3.21 -4.32 7.09
CA VAL A 153 -2.03 -4.14 6.25
C VAL A 153 -1.04 -5.25 6.57
N ALA A 154 -0.62 -5.98 5.54
CA ALA A 154 0.39 -7.02 5.64
C ALA A 154 1.54 -6.72 4.69
N THR A 155 2.79 -6.77 5.17
CA THR A 155 3.98 -6.59 4.32
C THR A 155 4.84 -7.86 4.35
N TYR A 156 4.97 -8.51 3.21
CA TYR A 156 5.84 -9.67 3.00
C TYR A 156 7.21 -9.23 2.49
N GLY A 157 8.27 -9.61 3.20
CA GLY A 157 9.64 -9.13 2.96
C GLY A 157 10.56 -10.08 2.20
N GLY A 158 10.06 -11.25 1.77
CA GLY A 158 10.92 -12.29 1.19
C GLY A 158 11.63 -11.88 -0.09
N VAL A 159 10.93 -11.14 -0.97
CA VAL A 159 11.46 -10.72 -2.28
C VAL A 159 12.60 -9.72 -2.12
N ASP A 160 12.38 -8.64 -1.37
CA ASP A 160 13.40 -7.65 -1.04
C ASP A 160 14.62 -8.25 -0.33
N LEU A 161 14.40 -9.12 0.66
CA LEU A 161 15.47 -9.81 1.38
C LEU A 161 16.36 -10.63 0.44
N ALA A 162 15.77 -11.39 -0.47
CA ALA A 162 16.52 -12.16 -1.46
C ALA A 162 17.25 -11.26 -2.46
N GLY A 163 16.60 -10.16 -2.87
CA GLY A 163 17.17 -9.16 -3.75
C GLY A 163 18.43 -8.53 -3.18
N HIS A 164 18.39 -8.04 -1.94
CA HIS A 164 19.56 -7.50 -1.24
C HIS A 164 20.71 -8.51 -1.10
N ARG A 165 20.41 -9.79 -0.94
CA ARG A 165 21.39 -10.88 -0.89
C ARG A 165 21.98 -11.24 -2.26
N LYS A 166 21.55 -10.55 -3.33
CA LYS A 166 21.91 -10.82 -4.71
C LYS A 166 21.63 -12.27 -5.13
N ASN A 167 20.54 -12.82 -4.61
CA ASN A 167 20.15 -14.20 -4.83
C ASN A 167 18.97 -14.26 -5.80
N VAL A 168 19.26 -14.41 -7.10
CA VAL A 168 18.24 -14.45 -8.16
C VAL A 168 17.26 -15.60 -7.96
N SER A 169 17.75 -16.82 -7.69
CA SER A 169 16.87 -17.98 -7.53
C SER A 169 16.00 -17.88 -6.28
N GLY A 170 16.58 -17.43 -5.16
CA GLY A 170 15.81 -17.18 -3.93
C GLY A 170 14.78 -16.06 -4.10
N LEU A 171 15.06 -15.06 -4.95
CA LEU A 171 14.10 -14.01 -5.26
C LEU A 171 12.92 -14.58 -6.06
N ILE A 172 13.18 -15.38 -7.10
CA ILE A 172 12.12 -16.05 -7.87
C ILE A 172 11.26 -16.91 -6.95
N GLU A 173 11.87 -17.75 -6.12
CA GLU A 173 11.15 -18.58 -5.15
C GLU A 173 10.32 -17.74 -4.18
N ALA A 174 10.82 -16.58 -3.74
CA ALA A 174 10.09 -15.69 -2.85
C ALA A 174 8.85 -15.07 -3.53
N VAL A 175 8.89 -14.79 -4.83
CA VAL A 175 7.73 -14.34 -5.62
C VAL A 175 6.70 -15.47 -5.76
N GLU A 176 7.14 -16.71 -6.00
CA GLU A 176 6.25 -17.88 -6.06
C GLU A 176 5.60 -18.20 -4.70
N ARG A 177 6.31 -17.94 -3.59
CA ARG A 177 5.74 -17.99 -2.23
C ARG A 177 4.67 -16.93 -2.03
N ALA A 178 4.92 -15.70 -2.50
CA ALA A 178 3.92 -14.63 -2.46
C ALA A 178 2.67 -15.00 -3.26
N ASP A 179 2.82 -15.66 -4.41
CA ASP A 179 1.70 -16.16 -5.23
C ASP A 179 0.80 -17.14 -4.46
N ARG A 180 1.42 -18.12 -3.77
CA ARG A 180 0.69 -19.07 -2.92
C ARG A 180 -0.01 -18.38 -1.75
N MET A 181 0.67 -17.45 -1.08
CA MET A 181 0.08 -16.65 -0.01
C MET A 181 -1.15 -15.87 -0.50
N VAL A 182 -1.08 -15.24 -1.67
CA VAL A 182 -2.23 -14.57 -2.30
C VAL A 182 -3.38 -15.55 -2.49
N GLY A 183 -3.10 -16.77 -2.99
CA GLY A 183 -4.11 -17.81 -3.17
C GLY A 183 -4.83 -18.16 -1.87
N CYS A 184 -4.08 -18.45 -0.82
CA CYS A 184 -4.65 -18.78 0.50
C CYS A 184 -5.47 -17.62 1.09
N ILE A 185 -5.03 -16.37 0.92
CA ILE A 185 -5.78 -15.19 1.40
C ILE A 185 -7.11 -15.07 0.63
N LEU A 186 -7.09 -15.22 -0.70
CA LEU A 186 -8.30 -15.11 -1.52
C LEU A 186 -9.30 -16.24 -1.25
N GLU A 187 -8.84 -17.43 -0.91
CA GLU A 187 -9.69 -18.55 -0.48
C GLU A 187 -10.27 -18.34 0.92
N GLY A 188 -9.55 -17.63 1.79
CA GLY A 188 -9.92 -17.41 3.19
C GLY A 188 -10.82 -16.20 3.46
N VAL A 189 -11.20 -15.42 2.43
CA VAL A 189 -12.02 -14.22 2.62
C VAL A 189 -13.27 -14.23 1.75
N ASP A 190 -14.33 -13.59 2.22
CA ASP A 190 -15.52 -13.35 1.41
C ASP A 190 -15.32 -12.10 0.52
N PRO A 191 -15.21 -12.24 -0.81
CA PRO A 191 -15.05 -11.09 -1.72
C PRO A 191 -16.30 -10.19 -1.76
N ALA A 192 -17.44 -10.63 -1.21
CA ALA A 192 -18.66 -9.81 -1.09
C ALA A 192 -18.54 -8.72 -0.01
N GLU A 193 -17.70 -8.94 0.99
CA GLU A 193 -17.51 -8.03 2.13
C GLU A 193 -16.07 -7.52 2.25
N THR A 194 -15.16 -8.01 1.40
CA THR A 194 -13.72 -7.71 1.48
C THR A 194 -13.21 -7.11 0.18
N LEU A 195 -12.47 -6.01 0.28
CA LEU A 195 -11.58 -5.53 -0.78
C LEU A 195 -10.16 -6.02 -0.48
N VAL A 196 -9.58 -6.76 -1.42
CA VAL A 196 -8.17 -7.15 -1.37
C VAL A 196 -7.38 -6.29 -2.36
N ILE A 197 -6.35 -5.62 -1.87
CA ILE A 197 -5.40 -4.81 -2.62
C ILE A 197 -4.05 -5.52 -2.55
N ILE A 198 -3.53 -5.93 -3.70
CA ILE A 198 -2.16 -6.47 -3.83
C ILE A 198 -1.32 -5.38 -4.47
N ALA A 199 -0.24 -4.98 -3.80
CA ALA A 199 0.66 -3.92 -4.25
C ALA A 199 2.12 -4.29 -3.96
N ALA A 200 3.03 -3.53 -4.55
CA ALA A 200 4.42 -3.48 -4.12
C ALA A 200 4.89 -2.03 -4.04
N ASP A 201 5.80 -1.77 -3.12
CA ASP A 201 6.30 -0.45 -2.79
C ASP A 201 7.45 0.01 -3.70
N HIS A 202 8.37 -0.91 -4.01
CA HIS A 202 9.46 -0.74 -4.96
C HIS A 202 9.91 -2.08 -5.57
N GLY A 203 10.85 -2.01 -6.51
CA GLY A 203 11.59 -3.18 -7.00
C GLY A 203 12.94 -3.33 -6.31
N THR A 204 13.45 -4.55 -6.21
CA THR A 204 14.84 -4.81 -5.76
C THR A 204 15.57 -5.64 -6.81
N ASN A 205 16.64 -5.08 -7.38
CA ASN A 205 17.40 -5.73 -8.44
C ASN A 205 18.34 -6.81 -7.85
N PRO A 206 18.14 -8.11 -8.16
CA PRO A 206 18.91 -9.19 -7.55
C PRO A 206 20.34 -9.34 -8.09
N LEU A 207 20.75 -8.57 -9.10
CA LEU A 207 22.14 -8.53 -9.56
C LEU A 207 22.94 -7.47 -8.82
N THR A 208 22.32 -6.32 -8.52
CA THR A 208 22.98 -5.19 -7.86
C THR A 208 22.78 -5.19 -6.34
N GLY A 209 21.69 -5.81 -5.85
CA GLY A 209 21.27 -5.78 -4.45
C GLY A 209 20.69 -4.43 -4.02
N ARG A 210 20.31 -3.58 -4.98
CA ARG A 210 19.79 -2.23 -4.73
C ARG A 210 18.33 -2.12 -5.14
N HIS A 211 17.60 -1.26 -4.44
CA HIS A 211 16.26 -0.86 -4.84
C HIS A 211 16.30 -0.18 -6.20
N ASN A 212 15.20 -0.28 -6.93
CA ASN A 212 15.02 0.31 -8.23
C ASN A 212 13.62 0.95 -8.33
N THR A 213 13.42 1.75 -9.38
CA THR A 213 12.14 2.42 -9.67
C THR A 213 11.44 1.76 -10.86
N SER A 214 11.63 0.45 -11.04
CA SER A 214 10.83 -0.31 -11.99
C SER A 214 9.37 -0.25 -11.54
N PRO A 215 8.42 -0.23 -12.49
CA PRO A 215 7.01 -0.25 -12.13
C PRO A 215 6.65 -1.45 -11.26
N THR A 216 5.70 -1.27 -10.35
CA THR A 216 5.20 -2.30 -9.46
C THR A 216 3.79 -2.71 -9.84
N PRO A 217 3.38 -3.97 -9.61
CA PRO A 217 2.00 -4.37 -9.87
C PRO A 217 1.05 -3.80 -8.82
N LEU A 218 -0.17 -3.44 -9.25
CA LEU A 218 -1.29 -3.10 -8.37
C LEU A 218 -2.56 -3.82 -8.84
N CYS A 219 -3.19 -4.56 -7.95
CA CYS A 219 -4.41 -5.31 -8.24
C CYS A 219 -5.46 -5.06 -7.15
N LEU A 220 -6.69 -4.78 -7.56
CA LEU A 220 -7.87 -4.71 -6.72
C LEU A 220 -8.78 -5.91 -7.00
N ILE A 221 -9.25 -6.55 -5.94
CA ILE A 221 -10.12 -7.73 -6.00
C ILE A 221 -11.28 -7.51 -5.04
N SER A 222 -12.50 -7.46 -5.58
CA SER A 222 -13.74 -7.28 -4.82
C SER A 222 -14.93 -7.71 -5.66
N CYS A 223 -16.04 -8.12 -5.03
CA CYS A 223 -17.29 -8.41 -5.74
C CYS A 223 -17.84 -7.21 -6.52
N GLU A 224 -17.48 -5.99 -6.13
CA GLU A 224 -17.93 -4.77 -6.80
C GLU A 224 -17.30 -4.58 -8.18
N ILE A 225 -16.21 -5.29 -8.46
CA ILE A 225 -15.52 -5.25 -9.74
C ILE A 225 -16.07 -6.41 -10.58
N SER A 226 -16.68 -6.08 -11.72
CA SER A 226 -17.18 -7.07 -12.66
C SER A 226 -16.19 -7.26 -13.81
N GLY A 227 -15.80 -8.51 -14.08
CA GLY A 227 -14.88 -8.84 -15.16
C GLY A 227 -13.43 -8.47 -14.84
N ARG A 228 -12.64 -8.22 -15.89
CA ARG A 228 -11.26 -7.75 -15.78
C ARG A 228 -11.21 -6.30 -16.27
N VAL A 229 -10.88 -5.38 -15.36
CA VAL A 229 -10.75 -3.95 -15.66
C VAL A 229 -9.29 -3.58 -15.75
N ASN A 230 -8.89 -2.89 -16.81
CA ASN A 230 -7.55 -2.33 -16.94
C ASN A 230 -7.57 -0.87 -16.49
N LEU A 231 -6.87 -0.57 -15.40
CA LEU A 231 -6.75 0.78 -14.84
C LEU A 231 -5.65 1.61 -15.51
N GLY A 232 -4.89 1.01 -16.42
CA GLY A 232 -3.73 1.63 -17.05
C GLY A 232 -2.58 1.79 -16.06
N VAL A 233 -1.94 2.96 -16.12
CA VAL A 233 -0.91 3.35 -15.16
C VAL A 233 -1.58 4.01 -13.95
N VAL A 234 -1.14 3.64 -12.77
CA VAL A 234 -1.63 4.15 -11.48
C VAL A 234 -0.46 4.58 -10.60
N HIS A 235 -0.73 5.11 -9.42
CA HIS A 235 0.33 5.41 -8.44
C HIS A 235 -0.04 4.88 -7.06
N ASN A 236 0.94 4.38 -6.31
CA ASN A 236 0.74 3.86 -4.94
C ASN A 236 0.13 4.88 -3.96
N LEU A 237 0.17 6.19 -4.24
CA LEU A 237 -0.48 7.22 -3.42
C LEU A 237 -2.01 7.15 -3.51
N GLU A 238 -2.53 6.54 -4.57
CA GLU A 238 -3.97 6.37 -4.81
C GLU A 238 -4.58 5.29 -3.90
N ILE A 239 -3.75 4.51 -3.19
CA ILE A 239 -4.19 3.45 -2.27
C ILE A 239 -4.98 4.05 -1.10
N ALA A 240 -4.51 5.13 -0.47
CA ALA A 240 -5.25 5.77 0.64
C ALA A 240 -6.66 6.20 0.23
N ALA A 241 -6.80 6.82 -0.95
CA ALA A 241 -8.08 7.24 -1.49
C ALA A 241 -8.99 6.05 -1.82
N THR A 242 -8.41 4.97 -2.34
CA THR A 242 -9.13 3.73 -2.65
C THR A 242 -9.65 3.02 -1.40
N ILE A 243 -8.81 2.90 -0.35
CA ILE A 243 -9.21 2.30 0.94
C ILE A 243 -10.32 3.13 1.58
N ALA A 244 -10.16 4.46 1.62
CA ALA A 244 -11.18 5.36 2.17
C ALA A 244 -12.51 5.27 1.41
N GLY A 245 -12.47 5.27 0.07
CA GLY A 245 -13.65 5.11 -0.78
C GLY A 245 -14.38 3.78 -0.57
N ALA A 246 -13.64 2.67 -0.44
CA ALA A 246 -14.21 1.35 -0.22
C ALA A 246 -14.95 1.24 1.12
N LEU A 247 -14.42 1.85 2.19
CA LEU A 247 -15.01 1.82 3.53
C LEU A 247 -15.99 2.98 3.80
N GLY A 248 -16.27 3.83 2.80
CA GLY A 248 -17.14 5.00 2.96
C GLY A 248 -16.59 6.06 3.93
N LEU A 249 -15.27 6.12 4.10
CA LEU A 249 -14.58 7.06 4.98
C LEU A 249 -14.32 8.38 4.25
N ARG A 250 -14.07 9.44 5.02
CA ARG A 250 -13.47 10.67 4.46
C ARG A 250 -12.05 10.39 3.98
N LEU A 251 -11.55 11.19 3.04
CA LEU A 251 -10.14 11.13 2.66
C LEU A 251 -9.23 11.64 3.80
N PRO A 252 -7.99 11.11 3.93
CA PRO A 252 -6.96 11.77 4.71
C PRO A 252 -6.75 13.21 4.21
N ALA A 253 -6.49 14.14 5.12
CA ALA A 253 -6.53 15.58 4.82
C ALA A 253 -5.61 16.04 3.68
N ARG A 254 -4.51 15.31 3.42
CA ARG A 254 -3.50 15.62 2.40
C ARG A 254 -3.52 14.67 1.20
N ALA A 255 -4.50 13.77 1.12
CA ALA A 255 -4.57 12.77 0.07
C ALA A 255 -4.81 13.43 -1.30
N VAL A 256 -4.02 13.02 -2.28
CA VAL A 256 -4.24 13.25 -3.71
C VAL A 256 -4.39 11.90 -4.42
N GLY A 257 -4.67 11.91 -5.71
CA GLY A 257 -4.91 10.73 -6.51
C GLY A 257 -6.39 10.40 -6.70
N ARG A 258 -6.66 9.28 -7.37
CA ARG A 258 -8.01 8.80 -7.69
C ARG A 258 -8.40 7.66 -6.74
N ASP A 259 -9.69 7.51 -6.48
CA ASP A 259 -10.23 6.25 -5.95
C ASP A 259 -10.27 5.22 -7.09
N LEU A 260 -9.36 4.25 -7.04
CA LEU A 260 -9.20 3.23 -8.07
C LEU A 260 -10.37 2.24 -8.11
N GLY A 261 -11.08 2.03 -6.99
CA GLY A 261 -12.28 1.19 -6.95
C GLY A 261 -13.44 1.87 -7.68
N SER A 262 -13.65 3.17 -7.43
CA SER A 262 -14.59 4.00 -8.19
C SER A 262 -14.24 4.06 -9.67
N LEU A 263 -12.96 4.25 -9.99
CA LEU A 263 -12.47 4.21 -11.37
C LEU A 263 -12.79 2.87 -12.03
N ALA A 264 -12.52 1.74 -11.35
CA ALA A 264 -12.79 0.40 -11.87
C ALA A 264 -14.27 0.20 -12.22
N ARG A 265 -15.18 0.62 -11.33
CA ARG A 265 -16.63 0.54 -11.56
C ARG A 265 -17.04 1.35 -12.79
N ARG A 266 -16.56 2.59 -12.91
CA ARG A 266 -16.87 3.47 -14.04
C ARG A 266 -16.38 2.92 -15.38
N VAL A 267 -15.14 2.40 -15.42
CA VAL A 267 -14.60 1.72 -16.60
C VAL A 267 -15.47 0.52 -16.98
N ALA A 268 -15.84 -0.31 -16.00
CA ALA A 268 -16.67 -1.51 -16.24
C ALA A 268 -18.07 -1.16 -16.77
N CYS A 269 -18.63 -0.03 -16.36
CA CYS A 269 -19.91 0.50 -16.87
C CYS A 269 -19.81 1.13 -18.27
N GLY A 270 -18.60 1.28 -18.83
CA GLY A 270 -18.39 1.92 -20.12
C GLY A 270 -18.44 3.45 -20.08
N ASP A 271 -18.27 4.05 -18.90
CA ASP A 271 -18.20 5.51 -18.77
C ASP A 271 -16.99 6.07 -19.53
N ALA A 272 -17.13 7.27 -20.08
CA ALA A 272 -15.97 8.05 -20.53
C ALA A 272 -15.12 8.46 -19.30
N VAL A 273 -14.02 7.75 -19.10
CA VAL A 273 -13.07 7.98 -18.00
C VAL A 273 -11.70 8.35 -18.55
N GLU A 274 -11.08 9.37 -17.96
CA GLU A 274 -9.70 9.71 -18.24
C GLU A 274 -8.77 8.74 -17.50
N LEU A 275 -8.03 7.93 -18.26
CA LEU A 275 -7.07 6.98 -17.71
C LEU A 275 -5.66 7.57 -17.62
N ASN A 276 -5.42 8.76 -18.18
CA ASN A 276 -4.16 9.48 -18.01
C ASN A 276 -3.99 9.94 -16.55
N TYR A 277 -3.38 9.07 -15.75
CA TYR A 277 -3.13 9.35 -14.35
C TYR A 277 -2.26 10.59 -14.16
N GLN A 278 -1.31 10.82 -15.07
CA GLN A 278 -0.30 11.86 -14.92
C GLN A 278 -0.91 13.25 -15.07
N GLU A 279 -1.85 13.43 -16.00
CA GLU A 279 -2.57 14.69 -16.16
C GLU A 279 -3.39 15.03 -14.92
N GLU A 280 -4.18 14.06 -14.45
CA GLU A 280 -5.02 14.23 -13.26
C GLU A 280 -4.18 14.46 -12.00
N LEU A 281 -3.11 13.68 -11.82
CA LEU A 281 -2.20 13.83 -10.70
C LEU A 281 -1.47 15.17 -10.74
N ASN A 282 -0.97 15.61 -11.90
CA ASN A 282 -0.33 16.92 -12.05
C ASN A 282 -1.29 18.06 -11.72
N ARG A 283 -2.55 17.97 -12.12
CA ARG A 283 -3.59 18.95 -11.78
C ARG A 283 -3.77 19.04 -10.26
N GLN A 284 -3.93 17.90 -9.59
CA GLN A 284 -4.08 17.86 -8.14
C GLN A 284 -2.81 18.31 -7.40
N LEU A 285 -1.62 17.92 -7.85
CA LEU A 285 -0.34 18.37 -7.29
C LEU A 285 -0.15 19.88 -7.43
N ALA A 286 -0.51 20.47 -8.57
CA ALA A 286 -0.44 21.91 -8.76
C ALA A 286 -1.37 22.67 -7.81
N GLU A 287 -2.54 22.11 -7.49
CA GLU A 287 -3.42 22.65 -6.46
C GLU A 287 -2.87 22.45 -5.04
N PHE A 288 -2.36 21.25 -4.77
CA PHE A 288 -1.76 20.88 -3.49
C PHE A 288 -0.62 21.82 -3.11
N TYR A 289 0.37 22.01 -4.00
CA TYR A 289 1.53 22.85 -3.75
C TYR A 289 1.20 24.35 -3.67
N ARG A 290 0.14 24.81 -4.35
CA ARG A 290 -0.34 26.20 -4.20
C ARG A 290 -0.83 26.52 -2.78
N ARG A 291 -1.27 25.51 -2.03
CA ARG A 291 -1.75 25.65 -0.64
C ARG A 291 -0.64 25.51 0.39
N GLN A 292 0.56 25.08 -0.01
CA GLN A 292 1.67 24.91 0.92
C GLN A 292 2.38 26.25 1.17
N PRO A 293 2.88 26.48 2.40
CA PRO A 293 3.68 27.67 2.70
C PRO A 293 4.94 27.71 1.82
N ARG A 294 5.35 28.89 1.39
CA ARG A 294 6.58 29.01 0.60
C ARG A 294 7.77 28.74 1.50
N ARG A 295 8.79 28.04 1.01
CA ARG A 295 9.98 27.66 1.80
C ARG A 295 10.63 28.83 2.57
N HIS A 296 10.60 30.04 2.02
CA HIS A 296 11.16 31.23 2.69
C HIS A 296 10.28 31.80 3.81
N GLU A 297 8.99 31.47 3.86
CA GLU A 297 8.05 31.90 4.91
C GLU A 297 8.18 31.05 6.18
N LEU A 298 8.76 29.85 6.07
CA LEU A 298 8.93 28.91 7.19
C LEU A 298 10.11 29.25 8.10
N VAL A 299 11.12 29.96 7.58
CA VAL A 299 12.33 30.37 8.33
C VAL A 299 12.00 31.32 9.50
N GLN A 300 10.80 31.92 9.51
CA GLN A 300 10.39 32.88 10.54
C GLN A 300 9.65 32.26 11.74
N ARG A 301 9.39 30.94 11.75
CA ARG A 301 8.83 30.28 12.94
C ARG A 301 9.98 29.88 13.87
N PRO A 302 10.13 30.49 15.07
CA PRO A 302 11.13 30.04 16.01
C PRO A 302 10.89 28.58 16.34
N LEU A 303 11.94 27.76 16.28
CA LEU A 303 11.96 26.39 16.78
C LEU A 303 11.43 26.45 18.22
N ARG A 304 10.19 25.98 18.43
CA ARG A 304 9.65 25.84 19.78
C ARG A 304 10.43 24.69 20.40
N SER A 305 11.33 25.03 21.33
CA SER A 305 11.97 24.08 22.22
C SER A 305 10.88 23.29 22.95
N GLN A 306 10.80 21.99 22.67
CA GLN A 306 10.23 21.01 23.58
C GLN A 306 11.39 20.25 24.23
#